data_AF-A0A162FM87-F1
#
_entry.id   AF-A0A162FM87-F1
#
_cell.length_a   1.000
_cell.length_b   1.000
_cell.length_c   1.000
_cell.angle_alpha   90.00
_cell.angle_beta   90.00
_cell.angle_gamma   90.00
#
_symmetry.space_group_name_H-M   'P 1'
#
loop_
_entity.id
_entity.type
_entity.pdbx_description
1 polymer ?
#
loop_
_entity_poly.entity_id
_entity_poly.type
_entity_poly.pdbx_seq_one_letter_code
_entity_poly.pdbx_strand_id
1 'polypeptide(L)' 'MAELYLKNNIVSRKYSGDALHIAIATVISVDVLVSWNFKHIVNLDKIKKFNAVNLNEGYHILEIRTPKEMINYE' A
#
# COMPACT_ATOMS: atom_id res chain seq x y z
N MET A 1 -2.00 -8.52 -8.76
CA MET A 1 -1.49 -7.43 -7.89
C MET A 1 -0.55 -7.91 -6.78
N ALA A 2 -0.99 -8.66 -5.76
CA ALA A 2 -0.13 -8.99 -4.60
C ALA A 2 1.21 -9.67 -4.98
N GLU A 3 1.17 -10.66 -5.88
CA GLU A 3 2.36 -11.33 -6.39
C GLU A 3 3.32 -10.39 -7.14
N LEU A 4 2.83 -9.33 -7.78
CA LEU A 4 3.69 -8.35 -8.44
C LEU A 4 4.50 -7.56 -7.41
N TYR A 5 3.91 -7.20 -6.27
CA TYR A 5 4.64 -6.53 -5.20
C TYR A 5 5.73 -7.42 -4.59
N LEU A 6 5.46 -8.73 -4.47
CA LEU A 6 6.45 -9.72 -4.03
C LEU A 6 7.57 -9.89 -5.05
N LYS A 7 7.24 -10.02 -6.34
CA LYS A 7 8.23 -10.12 -7.44
C LYS A 7 9.12 -8.88 -7.53
N ASN A 8 8.57 -7.70 -7.26
CA ASN A 8 9.32 -6.44 -7.21
C ASN A 8 10.05 -6.21 -5.88
N ASN A 9 10.07 -7.21 -4.98
CA ASN A 9 10.74 -7.16 -3.67
C ASN A 9 10.34 -5.97 -2.78
N ILE A 10 9.10 -5.49 -2.91
CA ILE A 10 8.59 -4.38 -2.08
C ILE A 10 8.41 -4.87 -0.63
N VAL A 11 7.90 -6.09 -0.48
CA VAL A 11 7.85 -6.83 0.78
C VAL A 11 8.30 -8.26 0.52
N SER A 12 8.90 -8.90 1.52
CA SER A 12 9.30 -10.31 1.39
C SER A 12 8.09 -11.22 1.47
N ARG A 13 8.24 -12.45 0.97
CA ARG A 13 7.16 -13.47 0.95
C ARG A 13 6.59 -13.79 2.33
N LYS A 14 7.35 -13.59 3.41
CA LYS A 14 6.88 -13.70 4.80
C LYS A 14 5.72 -12.74 5.11
N TYR A 15 5.67 -11.60 4.44
CA TYR A 15 4.66 -10.55 4.63
C TYR A 15 3.73 -10.45 3.43
N SER A 16 3.42 -11.59 2.79
CA SER A 16 2.48 -11.64 1.67
C SER A 16 1.09 -11.14 2.03
N GLY A 17 0.68 -11.24 3.30
CA GLY A 17 -0.56 -10.65 3.80
C GLY A 17 -0.61 -9.13 3.64
N ASP A 18 0.49 -8.42 3.92
CA ASP A 18 0.57 -6.96 3.73
C ASP A 18 0.48 -6.60 2.23
N ALA A 19 1.15 -7.37 1.37
CA ALA A 19 1.04 -7.21 -0.09
C ALA A 19 -0.39 -7.47 -0.57
N LEU A 20 -1.06 -8.49 -0.05
CA LEU A 20 -2.44 -8.81 -0.40
C LEU A 20 -3.41 -7.72 0.03
N HIS A 21 -3.25 -7.18 1.23
CA HIS A 21 -4.07 -6.09 1.73
C HIS A 21 -4.01 -4.85 0.82
N ILE A 22 -2.81 -4.42 0.46
CA ILE A 22 -2.60 -3.27 -0.45
C ILE A 22 -3.15 -3.59 -1.85
N ALA A 23 -2.99 -4.82 -2.32
CA ALA A 23 -3.49 -5.25 -3.62
C ALA A 23 -5.02 -5.19 -3.67
N ILE A 24 -5.71 -5.64 -2.62
CA ILE A 24 -7.16 -5.56 -2.52
C ILE A 24 -7.61 -4.09 -2.56
N ALA A 25 -7.04 -3.23 -1.72
CA ALA A 25 -7.38 -1.81 -1.68
C ALA A 25 -7.16 -1.12 -3.03
N THR A 26 -6.09 -1.48 -3.73
CA THR A 26 -5.79 -1.00 -5.09
C THR A 26 -6.85 -1.46 -6.09
N VAL A 27 -7.16 -2.76 -6.13
CA VAL A 27 -8.07 -3.33 -7.14
C VAL A 27 -9.50 -2.82 -6.98
N ILE A 28 -9.98 -2.67 -5.75
CA ILE A 28 -11.34 -2.17 -5.48
C ILE A 28 -11.44 -0.64 -5.53
N SER A 29 -10.33 0.04 -5.82
CA SER A 29 -10.26 1.49 -5.90
C SER A 29 -10.63 2.25 -4.64
N VAL A 30 -10.05 1.84 -3.52
CA VAL A 30 -10.07 2.63 -2.28
C VAL A 30 -9.33 3.94 -2.50
N ASP A 31 -9.91 5.04 -2.01
CA ASP A 31 -9.29 6.37 -2.04
C ASP A 31 -8.11 6.45 -1.06
N VAL A 32 -8.32 6.06 0.21
CA VAL A 32 -7.31 6.12 1.27
C VAL A 32 -7.27 4.83 2.09
N LEU A 33 -6.09 4.20 2.16
CA LEU A 33 -5.79 3.09 3.07
C LEU A 33 -5.10 3.62 4.34
N VAL A 34 -5.77 3.49 5.47
CA VAL A 34 -5.25 3.92 6.77
C VAL A 34 -4.69 2.73 7.54
N SER A 35 -3.47 2.82 8.08
CA SER A 35 -2.84 1.70 8.80
C SER A 35 -1.84 2.13 9.89
N TRP A 36 -1.68 1.27 10.90
CA TRP A 36 -0.64 1.38 11.94
C TRP A 36 0.62 0.54 11.64
N ASN A 37 0.68 -0.17 10.50
CA ASN A 37 1.85 -0.98 10.16
C ASN A 37 2.96 -0.12 9.52
N PHE A 38 3.77 0.51 10.37
CA PHE A 38 4.90 1.38 9.98
C PHE A 38 6.02 0.68 9.24
N LYS A 39 6.14 -0.63 9.41
CA LYS A 39 7.25 -1.40 8.83
C LYS A 39 7.00 -1.76 7.38
N HIS A 40 5.77 -2.12 7.03
CA HIS A 40 5.46 -2.73 5.73
C HIS A 40 4.44 -1.95 4.91
N ILE A 41 3.51 -1.22 5.54
CA ILE A 41 2.42 -0.52 4.83
C ILE A 41 2.69 0.98 4.76
N VAL A 42 2.77 1.67 5.90
CA VAL A 42 2.88 3.15 5.92
C VAL A 42 4.33 3.66 5.79
N ASN A 43 5.23 2.84 5.23
CA ASN A 43 6.61 3.24 4.97
C ASN A 43 6.70 3.96 3.61
N LEU A 44 7.21 5.20 3.61
CA LEU A 44 7.20 6.07 2.42
C LEU A 44 7.88 5.46 1.18
N ASP A 45 9.01 4.77 1.34
CA ASP A 45 9.71 4.12 0.22
C ASP A 45 8.86 2.97 -0.37
N LYS A 46 8.23 2.18 0.50
CA LYS A 46 7.34 1.11 0.07
C LYS A 46 6.07 1.65 -0.60
N ILE A 47 5.45 2.69 -0.04
CA ILE A 47 4.27 3.35 -0.64
C ILE A 47 4.57 3.78 -2.07
N LYS A 48 5.72 4.44 -2.30
CA LYS A 48 6.15 4.84 -3.65
C LYS A 48 6.30 3.64 -4.58
N LYS A 49 6.91 2.56 -4.11
CA LYS A 49 7.09 1.33 -4.89
C LYS A 49 5.76 0.62 -5.20
N PHE A 50 4.84 0.55 -4.24
CA PHE A 50 3.51 -0.02 -4.47
C PHE A 50 2.78 0.78 -5.55
N ASN A 51 2.75 2.11 -5.42
CA ASN A 51 2.08 2.96 -6.39
C ASN A 51 2.76 2.98 -7.76
N ALA A 52 4.09 2.83 -7.83
CA ALA A 52 4.77 2.64 -9.11
C ALA A 52 4.31 1.37 -9.83
N VAL A 53 4.17 0.24 -9.11
CA VAL A 53 3.61 -0.99 -9.68
C VAL A 53 2.14 -0.81 -10.05
N ASN A 54 1.33 -0.16 -9.21
CA ASN A 54 -0.08 0.11 -9.50
C ASN A 54 -0.26 0.87 -10.81
N LEU A 55 0.48 1.96 -10.97
CA LEU A 55 0.43 2.80 -12.18
C LEU A 55 0.86 2.03 -13.42
N ASN A 56 1.92 1.22 -13.33
CA ASN A 56 2.38 0.39 -14.45
C ASN A 56 1.32 -0.64 -14.89
N GLU A 57 0.50 -1.11 -13.96
CA GLU A 57 -0.59 -2.05 -14.23
C GLU A 57 -1.93 -1.35 -14.55
N GLY A 58 -1.93 -0.02 -14.67
CA GLY A 58 -3.10 0.77 -15.04
C GLY A 58 -4.07 1.11 -13.89
N TYR A 59 -3.67 0.89 -12.64
CA TYR A 59 -4.43 1.30 -11.46
C TYR A 59 -4.06 2.72 -11.00
N HIS A 60 -4.97 3.38 -10.30
CA HIS A 60 -4.73 4.67 -9.67
C HIS A 60 -3.76 4.58 -8.49
N ILE A 61 -3.31 5.76 -8.06
CA ILE A 61 -2.51 5.91 -6.85
C ILE A 61 -3.40 5.62 -5.64
N LEU A 62 -3.00 4.66 -4.82
CA LEU A 62 -3.59 4.43 -3.52
C LEU A 62 -2.93 5.36 -2.51
N GLU A 63 -3.73 6.24 -1.91
CA GLU A 63 -3.24 7.07 -0.81
C GLU A 63 -3.09 6.18 0.44
N ILE A 64 -1.93 6.23 1.07
CA ILE A 64 -1.64 5.44 2.28
C ILE A 64 -1.24 6.40 3.39
N ARG A 65 -1.95 6.38 4.52
CA ARG A 65 -1.76 7.30 5.64
C ARG A 65 -1.81 6.60 6.99
N THR A 66 -1.25 7.26 8.00
CA THR A 66 -1.39 6.83 9.39
C THR A 66 -2.69 7.39 9.98
N PRO A 67 -3.31 6.73 10.97
CA PRO A 67 -4.51 7.27 11.62
C PRO A 67 -4.30 8.66 12.23
N LYS A 68 -3.08 8.96 12.69
CA LYS A 68 -2.75 10.28 13.26
C LYS A 68 -2.91 11.41 12.24
N GLU A 69 -2.68 11.14 10.96
CA GLU A 69 -2.84 12.12 9.88
C GLU A 69 -4.30 12.34 9.46
N MET A 70 -5.21 11.49 9.95
CA MET A 70 -6.63 11.53 9.59
C MET A 70 -7.53 12.17 10.66
N ILE A 71 -6.98 12.46 11.84
CA ILE A 71 -7.73 13.02 12.96
C ILE A 71 -7.40 14.52 13.06
N ASN A 72 -8.40 15.37 12.88
CA ASN A 72 -8.30 16.79 13.22
C ASN A 72 -8.54 16.96 14.73
N TYR A 73 -7.59 17.57 15.42
CA TYR A 73 -7.75 18.02 16.80
C TYR A 73 -8.29 19.45 16.75
N GLU A 74 -9.60 19.60 16.66
CA GLU A 74 -10.29 20.84 17.04
C GLU A 74 -10.36 20.96 18.57
#